data_AF-A0A0Q5PDB1-F1
#
_entry.id   AF-A0A0Q5PDB1-F1
#
_cell.length_a   1.000
_cell.length_b   1.000
_cell.length_c   1.000
_cell.angle_alpha   90.00
_cell.angle_beta   90.00
_cell.angle_gamma   90.00
#
_symmetry.space_group_name_H-M   'P 1'
#
loop_
_entity.id
_entity.type
_entity.pdbx_description
1 polymer ?
#
loop_
_entity_poly.entity_id
_entity_poly.type
_entity_poly.pdbx_seq_one_letter_code
_entity_poly.pdbx_strand_id
1 'polypeptide(L)'
;MDIKIVRRPLGEAPDWVRDEWIGVSLPLASQREREWRGLGVLSAPDGWLAQMWAVVSGKSVKVRGYAVNAKTAVERLADRSPSAAAWWRDHTPRMLDGRHNFLFDAAACQRET
;
A
#
# COMPACT_ATOMS: atom_id res chain seq x y z
N MET A 1 10.56 13.14 6.64
CA MET A 1 10.36 13.36 5.19
C MET A 1 9.28 12.41 4.79
N ASP A 2 8.22 13.00 4.30
CA ASP A 2 6.91 12.39 4.32
C ASP A 2 6.40 12.34 2.88
N ILE A 3 5.41 11.49 2.65
CA ILE A 3 4.66 11.47 1.41
C ILE A 3 3.21 11.75 1.72
N LYS A 4 2.56 12.51 0.84
CA LYS A 4 1.11 12.59 0.80
C LYS A 4 0.59 11.69 -0.30
N ILE A 5 -0.38 10.86 0.04
CA ILE A 5 -1.09 10.06 -0.94
C ILE A 5 -2.09 10.98 -1.64
N VAL A 6 -1.96 11.15 -2.96
CA VAL A 6 -2.77 12.08 -3.76
C VAL A 6 -3.69 11.38 -4.76
N ARG A 7 -3.51 10.08 -4.97
CA ARG A 7 -4.39 9.22 -5.77
C ARG A 7 -4.54 7.86 -5.10
N ARG A 8 -5.52 7.06 -5.55
CA ARG A 8 -5.71 5.69 -5.08
C ARG A 8 -4.43 4.87 -5.36
N PRO A 9 -3.79 4.30 -4.33
CA PRO A 9 -2.61 3.48 -4.51
C PRO A 9 -2.96 2.11 -5.13
N LEU A 10 -1.98 1.49 -5.78
CA LEU A 10 -2.07 0.10 -6.22
C LEU A 10 -2.12 -0.86 -5.01
N GLY A 11 -2.75 -2.02 -5.17
CA GLY A 11 -2.88 -3.03 -4.10
C GLY A 11 -4.16 -3.84 -4.18
N GLU A 12 -4.27 -4.86 -3.34
CA GLU A 12 -5.34 -5.87 -3.34
C GLU A 12 -6.50 -5.57 -2.39
N ALA A 13 -6.33 -4.59 -1.48
CA ALA A 13 -7.42 -4.14 -0.62
C ALA A 13 -8.58 -3.58 -1.46
N PRO A 14 -9.84 -3.68 -0.97
CA PRO A 14 -11.00 -3.12 -1.66
C PRO A 14 -10.81 -1.65 -2.01
N ASP A 15 -11.37 -1.21 -3.14
CA ASP A 15 -11.19 0.15 -3.63
C ASP A 15 -11.54 1.23 -2.60
N TRP A 16 -12.62 1.04 -1.83
CA TRP A 16 -13.01 1.97 -0.78
C TRP A 16 -11.95 2.10 0.31
N VAL A 17 -11.28 1.00 0.70
CA VAL A 17 -10.18 1.03 1.69
C VAL A 17 -9.00 1.78 1.11
N ARG A 18 -8.71 1.57 -0.18
CA ARG A 18 -7.57 2.21 -0.84
C ARG A 18 -7.79 3.71 -1.04
N ASP A 19 -9.02 4.13 -1.33
CA ASP A 19 -9.38 5.54 -1.47
C ASP A 19 -9.21 6.33 -0.17
N GLU A 20 -9.38 5.67 0.98
CA GLU A 20 -9.22 6.33 2.28
C GLU A 20 -7.77 6.72 2.61
N TRP A 21 -6.80 6.19 1.86
CA TRP A 21 -5.42 6.69 1.91
C TRP A 21 -5.28 8.09 1.31
N ILE A 22 -6.15 8.50 0.38
CA ILE A 22 -6.03 9.79 -0.32
C ILE A 22 -6.14 10.94 0.69
N GLY A 23 -5.11 11.78 0.71
CA GLY A 23 -4.97 12.90 1.63
C GLY A 23 -4.20 12.58 2.91
N VAL A 24 -3.86 11.31 3.17
CA VAL A 24 -3.04 10.92 4.33
C VAL A 24 -1.57 11.23 4.05
N SER A 25 -0.93 11.92 5.00
CA SER A 25 0.53 12.12 5.01
C SER A 25 1.20 11.05 5.86
N LEU A 26 2.23 10.42 5.31
CA LEU A 26 2.89 9.23 5.85
C LEU A 26 4.40 9.42 5.96
N PRO A 27 5.01 9.10 7.11
CA PRO A 27 6.46 9.18 7.27
C PRO A 27 7.14 8.04 6.52
N LEU A 28 8.18 8.37 5.74
CA LEU A 28 8.95 7.35 5.03
C LEU A 28 9.78 6.50 6.01
N ALA A 29 9.71 5.18 5.86
CA ALA A 29 10.59 4.25 6.59
C ALA A 29 12.03 4.31 6.07
N SER A 30 12.22 4.77 4.83
CA SER A 30 13.53 5.02 4.23
C SER A 30 13.47 6.23 3.31
N GLN A 31 14.49 7.08 3.38
CA GLN A 31 14.62 8.31 2.56
C GLN A 31 14.77 8.04 1.06
N ARG A 32 14.99 6.79 0.65
CA ARG A 32 15.20 6.40 -0.75
C ARG A 32 13.93 5.79 -1.33
N GLU A 33 13.52 6.29 -2.49
CA GLU A 33 12.59 5.58 -3.38
C GLU A 33 13.18 4.20 -3.67
N ARG A 34 12.36 3.15 -3.56
CA ARG A 34 12.78 1.78 -3.86
C ARG A 34 12.14 1.37 -5.18
N GLU A 35 12.97 0.87 -6.10
CA GLU A 35 12.47 0.12 -7.24
C GLU A 35 12.13 -1.28 -6.76
N TRP A 36 10.85 -1.63 -6.77
CA TRP A 36 10.44 -3.00 -6.47
C TRP A 36 10.17 -3.74 -7.77
N ARG A 37 10.88 -4.84 -7.98
CA ARG A 37 10.55 -5.83 -9.00
C ARG A 37 9.54 -6.78 -8.39
N GLY A 38 8.27 -6.38 -8.38
CA GLY A 38 7.20 -7.35 -8.22
C GLY A 38 7.14 -8.21 -9.49
N LEU A 39 7.16 -9.53 -9.33
CA LEU A 39 6.23 -10.32 -10.14
C LEU A 39 4.86 -9.71 -9.86
N GLY A 40 4.05 -9.38 -10.88
CA GLY A 40 2.63 -9.11 -10.61
C GLY A 40 2.15 -10.21 -9.66
N VAL A 41 1.59 -9.82 -8.51
CA VAL A 41 1.54 -10.61 -7.27
C VAL A 41 0.68 -11.86 -7.44
N LEU A 42 1.12 -12.82 -8.25
CA LEU A 42 0.50 -14.11 -8.54
C LEU A 42 1.58 -15.04 -9.06
N SER A 43 2.41 -15.51 -8.13
CA SER A 43 3.10 -16.79 -8.25
C SER A 43 3.26 -17.37 -6.85
N ALA A 44 2.15 -17.76 -6.23
CA ALA A 44 2.09 -18.89 -5.31
C ALA A 44 0.64 -19.40 -5.22
N PRO A 45 0.41 -20.71 -5.13
CA PRO A 45 -0.88 -21.34 -5.37
C PRO A 45 -1.80 -21.36 -4.15
N ASP A 46 -3.08 -21.57 -4.44
CA ASP A 46 -4.24 -21.86 -3.59
C ASP A 46 -4.81 -20.74 -2.71
N GLY A 47 -5.73 -20.00 -3.32
CA GLY A 47 -6.67 -19.14 -2.62
C GLY A 47 -7.47 -18.27 -3.58
N TRP A 48 -8.70 -18.70 -3.87
CA TRP A 48 -9.81 -18.15 -4.65
C TRP A 48 -9.97 -16.62 -4.91
N LEU A 49 -9.20 -15.72 -4.29
CA LEU A 49 -9.31 -14.26 -4.48
C LEU A 49 -8.31 -13.67 -5.50
N ALA A 50 -7.42 -14.49 -6.05
CA ALA A 50 -6.47 -14.12 -7.10
C ALA A 50 -7.10 -13.77 -8.48
N GLN A 51 -8.38 -14.07 -8.70
CA GLN A 51 -8.92 -14.18 -10.06
C GLN A 51 -9.48 -12.90 -10.68
N MET A 52 -9.57 -11.76 -9.99
CA MET A 52 -10.29 -10.60 -10.54
C MET A 52 -9.49 -9.49 -11.21
N TRP A 53 -8.14 -9.52 -11.31
CA TRP A 53 -7.42 -8.50 -12.09
C TRP A 53 -6.14 -8.96 -12.83
N ALA A 54 -6.07 -10.22 -13.28
CA ALA A 54 -4.91 -10.75 -14.01
C ALA A 54 -4.87 -10.45 -15.54
N VAL A 55 -5.76 -9.61 -16.09
CA VAL A 55 -6.03 -9.65 -17.55
C VAL A 55 -5.33 -8.58 -18.40
N VAL A 56 -4.57 -7.62 -17.86
CA VAL A 56 -3.83 -6.66 -18.72
C VAL A 56 -2.35 -6.61 -18.37
N SER A 57 -1.60 -7.56 -18.93
CA SER A 57 -0.42 -7.31 -19.79
C SER A 57 0.80 -8.22 -19.57
N GLY A 58 0.82 -9.14 -18.60
CA GLY A 58 1.89 -10.16 -18.50
C GLY A 58 3.32 -9.58 -18.44
N LYS A 59 3.47 -8.29 -18.12
CA LYS A 59 4.76 -7.61 -18.00
C LYS A 59 5.01 -7.39 -16.51
N SER A 60 6.17 -7.80 -16.04
CA SER A 60 6.68 -7.38 -14.74
C SER A 60 6.72 -5.85 -14.71
N VAL A 61 5.73 -5.24 -14.06
CA VAL A 61 5.69 -3.78 -13.94
C VAL A 61 6.68 -3.42 -12.85
N LYS A 62 7.80 -2.82 -13.25
CA LYS A 62 8.69 -2.12 -12.32
C LYS A 62 7.91 -0.94 -11.76
N VAL A 63 7.34 -1.11 -10.56
CA VAL A 63 6.69 -0.02 -9.86
C VAL A 63 7.70 0.56 -8.90
N ARG A 64 8.03 1.84 -9.09
CA ARG A 64 8.77 2.60 -8.09
C ARG A 64 7.81 3.04 -6.99
N GLY A 65 8.27 3.05 -5.75
CA GLY A 65 7.43 3.41 -4.63
C GLY A 65 8.18 3.74 -3.36
N TYR A 66 7.38 4.05 -2.36
CA TYR A 66 7.80 4.52 -1.07
C TYR A 66 7.45 3.51 0.01
N ALA A 67 8.46 3.09 0.77
CA ALA A 67 8.27 2.20 1.90
C ALA A 67 7.84 3.02 3.13
N VAL A 68 6.72 2.65 3.72
CA VAL A 68 6.17 3.24 4.95
C VAL A 68 5.93 2.11 5.94
N ASN A 69 6.28 2.31 7.20
CA ASN A 69 6.01 1.32 8.24
C ASN A 69 4.50 1.03 8.29
N ALA A 70 4.12 -0.25 8.17
CA ALA A 70 2.71 -0.63 8.01
C ALA A 70 1.87 -0.28 9.26
N LYS A 71 2.43 -0.48 10.46
CA LYS A 71 1.77 -0.10 11.72
C LYS A 71 1.53 1.42 11.77
N THR A 72 2.57 2.20 11.55
CA THR A 72 2.47 3.67 11.54
C THR A 72 1.51 4.17 10.47
N ALA A 73 1.49 3.55 9.28
CA ALA A 73 0.56 3.91 8.22
C ALA A 73 -0.89 3.73 8.66
N VAL A 74 -1.23 2.58 9.24
CA VAL A 74 -2.60 2.31 9.71
C VAL A 74 -2.98 3.19 10.91
N GLU A 75 -2.03 3.55 11.77
CA GLU A 75 -2.26 4.54 12.83
C GLU A 75 -2.63 5.91 12.24
N ARG A 76 -1.89 6.40 11.23
CA ARG A 76 -2.21 7.66 10.53
C ARG A 76 -3.53 7.59 9.76
N LEU A 77 -3.84 6.44 9.18
CA LEU A 77 -5.12 6.22 8.53
C LEU A 77 -6.27 6.31 9.52
N ALA A 78 -6.10 5.81 10.74
CA ALA A 78 -7.14 5.80 11.76
C ALA A 78 -7.57 7.22 12.18
N ASP A 79 -6.66 8.19 12.13
CA ASP A 79 -6.98 9.60 12.41
C ASP A 79 -7.98 10.19 11.39
N ARG A 80 -7.98 9.68 10.15
CA ARG A 80 -8.83 10.14 9.06
C ARG A 80 -10.05 9.24 8.82
N SER A 81 -9.82 7.93 8.80
CA SER A 81 -10.81 6.90 8.48
C SER A 81 -10.64 5.70 9.43
N PRO A 82 -11.33 5.73 10.58
CA PRO A 82 -11.31 4.62 11.53
C PRO A 82 -11.81 3.29 10.92
N SER A 83 -12.76 3.34 10.00
CA SER A 83 -13.32 2.16 9.32
C SER A 83 -12.31 1.50 8.39
N ALA A 84 -11.56 2.27 7.60
CA ALA A 84 -10.51 1.71 6.76
C ALA A 84 -9.34 1.16 7.59
N ALA A 85 -8.99 1.83 8.69
CA ALA A 85 -7.98 1.31 9.63
C ALA A 85 -8.42 -0.01 10.30
N ALA A 86 -9.70 -0.14 10.67
CA ALA A 86 -10.26 -1.38 11.19
C ALA A 86 -10.13 -2.52 10.16
N TRP A 87 -10.44 -2.25 8.89
CA TRP A 87 -10.29 -3.26 7.83
C TRP A 87 -8.86 -3.82 7.77
N TRP A 88 -7.83 -2.96 7.82
CA TRP A 88 -6.43 -3.41 7.84
C TRP A 88 -6.08 -4.26 9.07
N ARG A 89 -6.60 -3.88 10.25
CA ARG A 89 -6.39 -4.63 11.50
C ARG A 89 -7.04 -6.01 11.44
N ASP A 90 -8.21 -6.11 10.85
CA ASP A 90 -8.96 -7.37 10.76
C ASP A 90 -8.35 -8.33 9.72
N HIS A 91 -7.90 -7.80 8.58
CA HIS A 91 -7.49 -8.63 7.44
C HIS A 91 -5.98 -8.88 7.38
N THR A 92 -5.17 -8.00 7.97
CA THR A 92 -3.70 -8.11 7.90
C THR A 92 -2.98 -7.85 9.23
N PRO A 93 -3.46 -8.37 10.37
CA PRO A 93 -2.90 -8.04 11.69
C PRO A 93 -1.40 -8.35 11.80
N ARG A 94 -0.93 -9.40 11.11
CA ARG A 94 0.49 -9.81 11.08
C ARG A 94 1.42 -8.75 10.46
N MET A 95 0.91 -7.87 9.60
CA MET A 95 1.70 -6.80 9.00
C MET A 95 1.86 -5.60 9.94
N LEU A 96 1.05 -5.49 10.99
CA LEU A 96 0.97 -4.31 11.86
C LEU A 96 1.83 -4.45 13.13
N ASP A 97 2.84 -5.32 13.11
CA ASP A 97 3.77 -5.57 14.21
C ASP A 97 4.88 -4.51 14.36
N GLY A 98 4.91 -3.54 13.44
CA GLY A 98 5.92 -2.48 13.39
C GLY A 98 7.24 -2.90 12.71
N ARG A 99 7.35 -4.12 12.20
CA ARG A 99 8.55 -4.63 11.49
C ARG A 99 8.37 -4.65 9.97
N HIS A 100 7.12 -4.65 9.51
CA HIS A 100 6.80 -4.68 8.08
C HIS A 100 6.52 -3.28 7.53
N ASN A 101 6.70 -3.16 6.22
CA ASN A 101 6.42 -1.93 5.48
C ASN A 101 5.33 -2.19 4.45
N PHE A 102 4.46 -1.20 4.25
CA PHE A 102 3.69 -1.06 3.03
C PHE A 102 4.52 -0.34 1.98
N LEU A 103 4.22 -0.65 0.71
CA LEU A 103 4.77 0.04 -0.43
C LEU A 103 3.66 0.82 -1.12
N PHE A 104 3.78 2.13 -1.14
CA PHE A 104 2.89 2.99 -1.89
C PHE A 104 3.57 3.35 -3.22
N ASP A 105 2.89 3.12 -4.34
CA ASP A 105 3.46 3.43 -5.65
C ASP A 105 3.68 4.94 -5.81
N ALA A 106 4.79 5.32 -6.44
CA ALA A 106 5.21 6.71 -6.55
C ALA A 106 4.23 7.56 -7.35
N ALA A 107 3.46 6.97 -8.28
CA ALA A 107 2.46 7.69 -9.08
C ALA A 107 1.25 8.14 -8.24
N ALA A 108 0.95 7.42 -7.16
CA ALA A 108 -0.08 7.79 -6.19
C ALA A 108 0.39 8.80 -5.13
N CYS A 109 1.68 9.14 -5.09
CA CYS A 109 2.28 9.88 -3.97
C CYS A 109 2.92 11.21 -4.42
N GLN A 110 2.93 12.19 -3.52
CA GLN A 110 3.71 13.41 -3.63
C GLN A 110 4.62 13.53 -2.40
N ARG A 111 5.91 13.85 -2.60
CA ARG A 111 6.83 14.08 -1.47
C ARG A 111 6.51 15.42 -0.81
N GLU A 112 6.45 15.44 0.51
CA GLU A 112 6.37 16.65 1.33
C GLU A 112 7.75 16.95 1.92
N THR A 113 8.13 18.24 1.91
CA THR A 113 9.45 18.73 2.35
C THR A 113 9.48 18.90 3.85
#